data_AF-A0A975WE86-F1
#
_entry.id   AF-A0A975WE86-F1
#
_cell.length_a   1.000
_cell.length_b   1.000
_cell.length_c   1.000
_cell.angle_alpha   90.00
_cell.angle_beta   90.00
_cell.angle_gamma   90.00
#
_symmetry.space_group_name_H-M   'P 1'
#
loop_
_entity.id
_entity.type
_entity.pdbx_description
1 polymer ?
#
loop_
_entity_poly.entity_id
_entity_poly.type
_entity_poly.pdbx_seq_one_letter_code
_entity_poly.pdbx_strand_id
1 'polypeptide(L)'
;MLLIEDSEAASGILPSDYGIDDFPLIIQDKAFTRRGALDYDDDGMAAMQGFRGDRISVNGALEPVARVPQGLVRFRLLNASNSRVYIFSFDDGRRFHQIASDAGLLPAPVQRGQLQLAPAERAEILVEFSDGVGARLVSQDVQVQIMGGMMGGGMMGSMMGGNSGADTRNGVFRILDIEVDHNQPAALNALPQELRGAHLPAFGEPVRRRRFQLNMMMGMGMMRGVFGGRPKLGINGQTYDMDRIDQDLRLGETEVWEITADMMSHPFHVHGASFQVLSQNGRPIDFGETGMKDVVWVENSAEILVRFDKPATAEAPFMYHCHILEHEDSGMMGQFTVS
;
A
#
# COMPACT_ATOMS: atom_id res chain seq x y z
N MET A 1 -11.33 -6.28 -6.95
CA MET A 1 -9.98 -6.83 -7.16
C MET A 1 -9.97 -7.55 -8.50
N LEU A 2 -8.90 -7.43 -9.28
CA LEU A 2 -8.70 -8.18 -10.52
C LEU A 2 -7.57 -9.18 -10.26
N LEU A 3 -7.85 -10.48 -10.44
CA LEU A 3 -6.84 -11.53 -10.29
C LEU A 3 -6.35 -11.95 -11.67
N ILE A 4 -5.04 -11.95 -11.86
CA ILE A 4 -4.37 -12.48 -13.05
C ILE A 4 -3.82 -13.84 -12.65
N GLU A 5 -4.36 -14.90 -13.23
CA GLU A 5 -3.95 -16.28 -12.94
C GLU A 5 -3.09 -16.82 -14.07
N ASP A 6 -1.96 -17.41 -13.71
CA ASP A 6 -1.12 -18.18 -14.62
C ASP A 6 -1.30 -19.68 -14.32
N SER A 7 -1.52 -20.46 -15.37
CA SER A 7 -1.58 -21.92 -15.31
C SER A 7 -0.34 -22.58 -14.69
N GLU A 8 0.84 -21.94 -14.72
CA GLU A 8 2.09 -22.51 -14.21
C GLU A 8 2.46 -22.08 -12.77
N ALA A 9 1.99 -20.93 -12.28
CA ALA A 9 2.59 -20.26 -11.12
C ALA A 9 2.13 -20.77 -9.73
N ALA A 10 1.10 -21.62 -9.63
CA ALA A 10 0.58 -22.02 -8.31
C ALA A 10 -0.23 -23.32 -8.26
N SER A 11 -0.40 -24.02 -9.39
CA SER A 11 -1.27 -25.20 -9.48
C SER A 11 -0.86 -26.27 -8.46
N GLY A 12 -1.67 -26.42 -7.41
CA GLY A 12 -1.57 -27.48 -6.41
C GLY A 12 -0.61 -27.25 -5.23
N ILE A 13 0.08 -26.10 -5.14
CA ILE A 13 0.99 -25.79 -4.02
C ILE A 13 0.54 -24.63 -3.13
N LEU A 14 -0.48 -23.88 -3.55
CA LEU A 14 -1.09 -22.79 -2.79
C LEU A 14 -2.61 -22.99 -2.68
N PRO A 15 -3.23 -22.55 -1.58
CA PRO A 15 -4.68 -22.41 -1.51
C PRO A 15 -5.16 -21.52 -2.66
N SER A 16 -6.26 -21.94 -3.29
CA SER A 16 -6.76 -21.34 -4.54
C SER A 16 -8.26 -21.50 -4.74
N ASP A 17 -8.98 -22.12 -3.80
CA ASP A 17 -10.43 -22.21 -3.87
C ASP A 17 -11.04 -20.91 -3.33
N TYR A 18 -11.41 -20.03 -4.27
CA TYR A 18 -11.82 -18.67 -3.98
C TYR A 18 -13.05 -18.62 -3.07
N GLY A 19 -12.90 -17.96 -1.93
CA GLY A 19 -13.94 -17.85 -0.89
C GLY A 19 -14.05 -19.07 0.02
N ILE A 20 -13.21 -20.09 -0.17
CA ILE A 20 -13.11 -21.26 0.72
C ILE A 20 -11.77 -21.26 1.44
N ASP A 21 -10.65 -21.31 0.72
CA ASP A 21 -9.30 -21.26 1.29
C ASP A 21 -8.42 -20.15 0.69
N ASP A 22 -8.96 -19.38 -0.27
CA ASP A 22 -8.34 -18.19 -0.86
C ASP A 22 -9.30 -17.00 -0.79
N PHE A 23 -9.02 -16.04 0.08
CA PHE A 23 -9.91 -14.92 0.36
C PHE A 23 -9.28 -13.57 -0.03
N PRO A 24 -9.94 -12.76 -0.86
CA PRO A 24 -9.56 -11.36 -1.00
C PRO A 24 -9.99 -10.57 0.23
N LEU A 25 -9.11 -9.75 0.76
CA LEU A 25 -9.37 -8.80 1.82
C LEU A 25 -9.09 -7.40 1.26
N ILE A 26 -10.14 -6.70 0.83
CA ILE A 26 -10.07 -5.31 0.38
C ILE A 26 -10.37 -4.44 1.60
N ILE A 27 -9.33 -3.91 2.22
CA ILE A 27 -9.42 -3.16 3.48
C ILE A 27 -9.55 -1.67 3.18
N GLN A 28 -10.52 -1.01 3.82
CA GLN A 28 -10.70 0.43 3.75
C GLN A 28 -11.09 0.97 5.13
N ASP A 29 -10.85 2.25 5.34
CA ASP A 29 -11.47 3.04 6.39
C ASP A 29 -12.49 4.02 5.81
N LYS A 30 -13.58 4.23 6.55
CA LYS A 30 -14.72 5.08 6.17
C LYS A 30 -15.18 5.87 7.39
N ALA A 31 -15.77 7.03 7.15
CA ALA A 31 -16.56 7.74 8.14
C ALA A 31 -18.01 7.85 7.66
N PHE A 32 -18.94 7.93 8.60
CA PHE A 32 -20.37 8.00 8.30
C PHE A 32 -21.04 9.08 9.13
N THR A 33 -21.94 9.82 8.51
CA THR A 33 -22.85 10.72 9.23
C THR A 33 -23.77 9.91 10.15
N ARG A 34 -24.43 10.58 11.11
CA ARG A 34 -25.43 9.93 11.99
C ARG A 34 -26.60 9.27 11.24
N ARG A 35 -26.81 9.61 9.96
CA ARG A 35 -27.85 9.02 9.10
C ARG A 35 -27.31 7.86 8.24
N GLY A 36 -26.06 7.47 8.40
CA GLY A 36 -25.42 6.36 7.68
C GLY A 36 -24.94 6.70 6.27
N ALA A 37 -25.00 7.97 5.84
CA ALA A 37 -24.36 8.40 4.60
C ALA A 37 -22.84 8.49 4.80
N LEU A 38 -22.05 8.17 3.77
CA LEU A 38 -20.61 8.38 3.76
C LEU A 38 -20.29 9.85 4.06
N ASP A 39 -19.34 10.05 4.96
CA ASP A 39 -18.82 11.36 5.33
C ASP A 39 -17.36 11.40 4.86
N TYR A 40 -17.10 12.21 3.85
CA TYR A 40 -15.78 12.32 3.22
C TYR A 40 -15.41 13.80 3.13
N ASP A 41 -14.37 14.16 3.87
CA ASP A 41 -13.76 15.49 3.85
C ASP A 41 -12.43 15.38 3.10
N ASP A 42 -12.36 16.06 1.97
CA ASP A 42 -11.22 16.10 1.06
C ASP A 42 -10.62 17.51 0.95
N ASP A 43 -10.91 18.35 1.93
CA ASP A 43 -10.47 19.74 1.98
C ASP A 43 -9.61 20.03 3.23
N GLY A 44 -9.02 21.22 3.26
CA GLY A 44 -8.32 21.76 4.41
C GLY A 44 -7.24 20.83 4.98
N MET A 45 -7.39 20.44 6.24
CA MET A 45 -6.43 19.57 6.92
C MET A 45 -6.51 18.11 6.47
N ALA A 46 -7.70 17.61 6.08
CA ALA A 46 -7.83 16.27 5.53
C ALA A 46 -7.10 16.15 4.18
N ALA A 47 -7.18 17.20 3.35
CA ALA A 47 -6.43 17.28 2.11
C ALA A 47 -4.90 17.29 2.30
N MET A 48 -4.44 17.82 3.44
CA MET A 48 -3.01 17.94 3.80
C MET A 48 -2.42 16.71 4.50
N GLN A 49 -3.23 15.95 5.22
CA GLN A 49 -2.77 14.79 6.01
C GLN A 49 -3.18 13.45 5.38
N GLY A 50 -4.12 13.48 4.45
CA GLY A 50 -4.86 12.32 3.98
C GLY A 50 -6.10 12.07 4.84
N PHE A 51 -7.21 11.72 4.18
CA PHE A 51 -8.46 11.40 4.85
C PHE A 51 -8.34 10.06 5.57
N ARG A 52 -8.79 10.01 6.84
CA ARG A 52 -8.86 8.80 7.64
C ARG A 52 -10.26 8.65 8.24
N GLY A 53 -10.84 7.48 8.03
CA GLY A 53 -12.10 7.07 8.64
C GLY A 53 -11.91 6.46 10.03
N ASP A 54 -12.99 6.45 10.80
CA ASP A 54 -13.07 5.81 12.13
C ASP A 54 -13.65 4.39 12.09
N ARG A 55 -14.25 3.99 10.96
CA ARG A 55 -14.79 2.65 10.72
C ARG A 55 -13.94 1.88 9.72
N ILE A 56 -13.46 0.72 10.14
CA ILE A 56 -12.79 -0.22 9.23
C ILE A 56 -13.82 -1.10 8.55
N SER A 57 -13.66 -1.26 7.24
CA SER A 57 -14.41 -2.19 6.42
C SER A 57 -13.46 -3.15 5.71
N VAL A 58 -13.89 -4.40 5.53
CA VAL A 58 -13.23 -5.37 4.67
C VAL A 58 -14.27 -5.88 3.67
N ASN A 59 -13.96 -5.79 2.38
CA ASN A 59 -14.88 -6.11 1.28
C ASN A 59 -16.24 -5.36 1.39
N GLY A 60 -16.21 -4.14 1.92
CA GLY A 60 -17.39 -3.30 2.12
C GLY A 60 -18.25 -3.64 3.35
N ALA A 61 -17.92 -4.70 4.10
CA ALA A 61 -18.60 -5.04 5.34
C ALA A 61 -17.87 -4.42 6.54
N LEU A 62 -18.64 -3.85 7.47
CA LEU A 62 -18.12 -3.46 8.78
C LEU A 62 -18.04 -4.71 9.66
N GLU A 63 -16.97 -4.81 10.45
CA GLU A 63 -16.84 -5.83 11.48
C GLU A 63 -16.94 -7.31 11.00
N PRO A 64 -16.39 -7.68 9.82
CA PRO A 64 -16.70 -8.98 9.22
C PRO A 64 -16.06 -10.15 9.95
N VAL A 65 -16.67 -11.33 9.73
CA VAL A 65 -16.16 -12.64 10.17
C VAL A 65 -15.93 -13.51 8.93
N ALA A 66 -14.74 -14.07 8.78
CA ALA A 66 -14.45 -15.10 7.79
C ALA A 66 -14.53 -16.48 8.45
N ARG A 67 -15.27 -17.41 7.83
CA ARG A 67 -15.21 -18.84 8.19
C ARG A 67 -14.24 -19.51 7.23
N VAL A 68 -13.22 -20.19 7.77
CA VAL A 68 -12.14 -20.79 7.00
C VAL A 68 -12.01 -22.28 7.32
N PRO A 69 -11.51 -23.11 6.40
CA PRO A 69 -11.28 -24.52 6.68
C PRO A 69 -10.16 -24.73 7.71
N GLN A 70 -10.15 -25.89 8.35
CA GLN A 70 -9.06 -26.30 9.22
C GLN A 70 -7.85 -26.73 8.38
N GLY A 71 -6.85 -25.84 8.27
CA GLY A 71 -5.59 -26.08 7.57
C GLY A 71 -4.96 -24.79 7.05
N LEU A 72 -4.31 -24.83 5.88
CA LEU A 72 -3.63 -23.68 5.30
C LEU A 72 -4.59 -22.80 4.49
N VAL A 73 -4.60 -21.50 4.78
CA VAL A 73 -5.49 -20.51 4.15
C VAL A 73 -4.67 -19.37 3.56
N ARG A 74 -5.09 -18.87 2.40
CA ARG A 74 -4.52 -17.73 1.70
C ARG A 74 -5.42 -16.50 1.87
N PHE A 75 -4.82 -15.39 2.25
CA PHE A 75 -5.47 -14.08 2.25
C PHE A 75 -4.75 -13.16 1.28
N ARG A 76 -5.51 -12.51 0.38
CA ARG A 76 -5.02 -11.51 -0.58
C ARG A 76 -5.40 -10.12 -0.10
N LEU A 77 -4.47 -9.46 0.56
CA LEU A 77 -4.68 -8.17 1.19
C LEU A 77 -4.48 -7.06 0.15
N LEU A 78 -5.42 -6.11 0.13
CA LEU A 78 -5.31 -4.85 -0.58
C LEU A 78 -5.63 -3.72 0.40
N ASN A 79 -4.68 -2.80 0.58
CA ASN A 79 -5.00 -1.52 1.20
C ASN A 79 -5.69 -0.62 0.16
N ALA A 80 -7.01 -0.47 0.29
CA ALA A 80 -7.86 0.39 -0.54
C ALA A 80 -8.39 1.61 0.23
N SER A 81 -7.71 2.00 1.31
CA SER A 81 -7.94 3.25 2.00
C SER A 81 -7.40 4.44 1.21
N ASN A 82 -7.98 5.61 1.45
CA ASN A 82 -7.54 6.86 0.84
C ASN A 82 -6.11 7.22 1.25
N SER A 83 -5.79 7.07 2.55
CA SER A 83 -4.48 7.49 3.08
C SER A 83 -3.92 6.58 4.18
N ARG A 84 -4.78 5.84 4.90
CA ARG A 84 -4.38 5.04 6.06
C ARG A 84 -3.39 3.96 5.67
N VAL A 85 -2.27 3.91 6.38
CA VAL A 85 -1.34 2.78 6.37
C VAL A 85 -1.77 1.76 7.42
N TYR A 86 -1.69 0.48 7.08
CA TYR A 86 -1.95 -0.62 8.00
C TYR A 86 -0.65 -1.35 8.33
N ILE A 87 -0.50 -1.78 9.59
CA ILE A 87 0.53 -2.71 10.05
C ILE A 87 -0.19 -3.93 10.61
N PHE A 88 -0.42 -4.91 9.74
CA PHE A 88 -1.19 -6.11 10.03
C PHE A 88 -0.43 -7.08 10.94
N SER A 89 -1.13 -7.65 11.92
CA SER A 89 -0.68 -8.77 12.73
C SER A 89 -1.87 -9.59 13.23
N PHE A 90 -1.61 -10.77 13.79
CA PHE A 90 -2.63 -11.51 14.55
C PHE A 90 -2.57 -11.14 16.03
N ASP A 91 -3.73 -11.05 16.68
CA ASP A 91 -3.83 -10.63 18.09
C ASP A 91 -3.35 -11.70 19.09
N ASP A 92 -3.31 -12.96 18.67
CA ASP A 92 -2.70 -14.07 19.42
C ASP A 92 -1.18 -14.22 19.20
N GLY A 93 -0.58 -13.33 18.38
CA GLY A 93 0.85 -13.32 18.09
C GLY A 93 1.33 -14.40 17.11
N ARG A 94 0.42 -15.16 16.47
CA ARG A 94 0.83 -16.16 15.47
C ARG A 94 1.56 -15.51 14.30
N ARG A 95 2.55 -16.22 13.76
CA ARG A 95 3.27 -15.81 12.54
C ARG A 95 2.54 -16.30 11.30
N PHE A 96 2.78 -15.60 10.20
CA PHE A 96 2.24 -15.93 8.88
C PHE A 96 3.35 -15.80 7.84
N HIS A 97 3.08 -16.21 6.59
CA HIS A 97 4.08 -16.17 5.53
C HIS A 97 3.58 -15.30 4.38
N GLN A 98 4.28 -14.21 4.09
CA GLN A 98 4.02 -13.46 2.86
C GLN A 98 4.56 -14.26 1.68
N ILE A 99 3.75 -14.40 0.65
CA ILE A 99 4.07 -15.14 -0.57
C ILE A 99 4.03 -14.29 -1.83
N ALA A 100 3.40 -13.11 -1.78
CA ALA A 100 3.33 -12.19 -2.92
C ALA A 100 3.36 -10.73 -2.48
N SER A 101 3.72 -9.86 -3.41
CA SER A 101 3.59 -8.41 -3.35
C SER A 101 2.83 -7.89 -4.57
N ASP A 102 2.94 -6.60 -4.89
CA ASP A 102 2.10 -5.92 -5.88
C ASP A 102 2.11 -6.60 -7.27
N ALA A 103 3.28 -7.06 -7.70
CA ALA A 103 3.51 -7.60 -9.04
C ALA A 103 3.77 -9.12 -9.06
N GLY A 104 3.26 -9.85 -8.06
CA GLY A 104 3.24 -11.32 -8.06
C GLY A 104 4.01 -11.95 -6.91
N LEU A 105 4.39 -13.21 -7.09
CA LEU A 105 4.99 -14.04 -6.05
C LEU A 105 6.39 -13.53 -5.64
N LEU A 106 6.71 -13.70 -4.35
CA LEU A 106 8.07 -13.62 -3.82
C LEU A 106 8.85 -14.90 -4.19
N PRO A 107 10.19 -14.90 -4.23
CA PRO A 107 10.99 -16.10 -4.52
C PRO A 107 10.72 -17.29 -3.59
N ALA A 108 10.43 -17.00 -2.32
CA ALA A 108 10.08 -17.97 -1.30
C ALA A 108 9.16 -17.32 -0.26
N PRO A 109 8.40 -18.09 0.53
CA PRO A 109 7.57 -17.52 1.56
C PRO A 109 8.42 -16.83 2.64
N VAL A 110 8.12 -15.58 2.94
CA VAL A 110 8.80 -14.80 3.97
C VAL A 110 7.98 -14.83 5.25
N GLN A 111 8.51 -15.45 6.29
CA GLN A 111 7.84 -15.50 7.59
C GLN A 111 7.82 -14.12 8.25
N ARG A 112 6.64 -13.69 8.71
CA ARG A 112 6.43 -12.37 9.35
C ARG A 112 5.58 -12.49 10.61
N GLY A 113 5.84 -11.60 11.56
CA GLY A 113 4.92 -11.32 12.66
C GLY A 113 4.05 -10.08 12.39
N GLN A 114 4.51 -9.19 11.50
CA GLN A 114 3.81 -7.98 11.11
C GLN A 114 4.05 -7.69 9.63
N LEU A 115 3.07 -7.06 8.96
CA LEU A 115 3.16 -6.66 7.56
C LEU A 115 2.55 -5.27 7.37
N GLN A 116 3.37 -4.32 6.94
CA GLN A 116 2.89 -2.99 6.57
C GLN A 116 2.36 -3.00 5.14
N LEU A 117 1.20 -2.39 4.90
CA LEU A 117 0.74 -2.01 3.56
C LEU A 117 0.29 -0.55 3.57
N ALA A 118 0.91 0.27 2.73
CA ALA A 118 0.47 1.61 2.39
C ALA A 118 -0.65 1.57 1.34
N PRO A 119 -1.39 2.68 1.12
CA PRO A 119 -2.43 2.75 0.11
C PRO A 119 -1.98 2.19 -1.25
N ALA A 120 -2.85 1.38 -1.85
CA ALA A 120 -2.66 0.61 -3.09
C ALA A 120 -1.63 -0.52 -3.09
N GLU A 121 -0.89 -0.76 -2.00
CA GLU A 121 -0.06 -1.95 -1.89
C GLU A 121 -0.93 -3.21 -1.73
N ARG A 122 -0.43 -4.30 -2.32
CA ARG A 122 -1.00 -5.64 -2.18
C ARG A 122 0.02 -6.59 -1.60
N ALA A 123 -0.48 -7.55 -0.84
CA ALA A 123 0.30 -8.69 -0.45
C ALA A 123 -0.61 -9.90 -0.31
N GLU A 124 -0.04 -11.07 -0.56
CA GLU A 124 -0.72 -12.31 -0.27
C GLU A 124 0.01 -13.05 0.84
N ILE A 125 -0.74 -13.56 1.80
CA ILE A 125 -0.20 -14.26 2.96
C ILE A 125 -0.83 -15.64 3.11
N LEU A 126 -0.04 -16.58 3.63
CA LEU A 126 -0.48 -17.90 4.08
C LEU A 126 -0.52 -17.95 5.60
N VAL A 127 -1.62 -18.47 6.13
CA VAL A 127 -1.89 -18.58 7.57
C VAL A 127 -2.36 -19.99 7.87
N GLU A 128 -1.81 -20.56 8.95
CA GLU A 128 -2.11 -21.92 9.39
C GLU A 128 -3.22 -21.90 10.46
N PHE A 129 -4.25 -22.72 10.23
CA PHE A 129 -5.38 -22.98 11.15
C PHE A 129 -5.52 -24.48 11.46
N SER A 130 -4.45 -25.26 11.25
CA SER A 130 -4.43 -26.72 11.46
C SER A 130 -4.76 -27.15 12.91
N ASP A 131 -4.55 -26.27 13.89
CA ASP A 131 -4.92 -26.48 15.30
C ASP A 131 -6.41 -26.30 15.59
N GLY A 132 -7.19 -25.84 14.61
CA GLY A 132 -8.62 -25.55 14.76
C GLY A 132 -8.92 -24.26 15.51
N VAL A 133 -7.91 -23.44 15.86
CA VAL A 133 -8.10 -22.24 16.66
C VAL A 133 -8.23 -21.01 15.75
N GLY A 134 -9.42 -20.40 15.78
CA GLY A 134 -9.68 -19.11 15.13
C GLY A 134 -8.76 -17.99 15.62
N ALA A 135 -8.75 -16.87 14.91
CA ALA A 135 -7.87 -15.75 15.20
C ALA A 135 -8.52 -14.42 14.83
N ARG A 136 -7.89 -13.30 15.17
CA ARG A 136 -8.28 -12.00 14.66
C ARG A 136 -7.09 -11.32 13.98
N LEU A 137 -7.32 -10.87 12.75
CA LEU A 137 -6.43 -9.95 12.06
C LEU A 137 -6.67 -8.55 12.61
N VAL A 138 -5.60 -7.90 13.05
CA VAL A 138 -5.60 -6.54 13.61
C VAL A 138 -4.58 -5.67 12.89
N SER A 139 -4.69 -4.36 13.07
CA SER A 139 -3.67 -3.41 12.65
C SER A 139 -3.32 -2.45 13.77
N GLN A 140 -2.04 -2.07 13.86
CA GLN A 140 -1.63 -0.92 14.66
C GLN A 140 -2.10 0.37 13.99
N ASP A 141 -2.39 1.38 14.80
CA ASP A 141 -2.67 2.73 14.34
C ASP A 141 -1.35 3.47 14.09
N VAL A 142 -1.00 3.61 12.82
CA VAL A 142 0.14 4.41 12.39
C VAL A 142 -0.26 5.88 12.46
N GLN A 143 0.34 6.62 13.38
CA GLN A 143 0.19 8.06 13.39
C GLN A 143 1.07 8.67 12.31
N VAL A 144 0.47 9.49 11.44
CA VAL A 144 1.20 10.28 10.46
C VAL A 144 2.00 11.33 11.23
N GLN A 145 3.30 11.10 11.37
CA GLN A 145 4.19 12.08 11.99
C GLN A 145 4.51 13.15 10.96
N ILE A 146 3.83 14.30 11.07
CA ILE A 146 4.28 15.52 10.40
C ILE A 146 5.52 16.01 11.15
N MET A 147 6.62 16.30 10.45
CA MET A 147 7.90 16.86 10.95
C MET A 147 7.77 18.28 11.59
N GLY A 148 6.71 18.53 12.37
CA GLY A 148 6.54 19.69 13.25
C GLY A 148 6.68 19.36 14.74
N GLY A 149 6.85 18.09 15.11
CA GLY A 149 6.97 17.63 16.51
C GLY A 149 8.19 18.18 17.28
N MET A 150 9.21 18.70 16.58
CA MET A 150 10.40 19.30 17.22
C MET A 150 10.19 20.72 17.76
N MET A 151 9.06 21.39 17.47
CA MET A 151 8.73 22.73 17.96
C MET A 151 7.62 22.70 19.04
N GLY A 152 7.76 21.86 20.06
CA GLY A 152 6.86 21.88 21.24
C GLY A 152 5.45 21.36 20.97
N GLY A 153 5.34 20.28 20.20
CA GLY A 153 4.11 19.71 19.63
C GLY A 153 3.14 19.00 20.59
N GLY A 154 2.81 19.60 21.73
CA GLY A 154 1.74 19.09 22.62
C GLY A 154 0.38 19.76 22.38
N MET A 155 0.36 21.07 22.15
CA MET A 155 -0.89 21.86 22.05
C MET A 155 -1.43 21.99 20.62
N MET A 156 -0.55 22.00 19.61
CA MET A 156 -0.95 22.21 18.21
C MET A 156 -1.55 20.94 17.58
N GLY A 157 -1.10 19.75 17.99
CA GLY A 157 -1.65 18.47 17.53
C GLY A 157 -3.11 18.25 17.94
N SER A 158 -3.55 18.78 19.09
CA SER A 158 -4.96 18.72 19.52
C SER A 158 -5.84 19.83 18.93
N MET A 159 -5.26 20.89 18.35
CA MET A 159 -5.99 21.99 17.71
C MET A 159 -6.10 21.84 16.18
N MET A 160 -5.29 20.98 15.55
CA MET A 160 -5.12 20.86 14.08
C MET A 160 -5.88 19.70 13.43
N GLY A 161 -6.90 19.15 14.07
CA GLY A 161 -7.78 18.15 13.44
C GLY A 161 -8.09 17.00 14.38
N GLY A 162 -9.38 16.82 14.64
CA GLY A 162 -9.90 15.87 15.61
C GLY A 162 -9.61 14.42 15.26
N ASN A 163 -9.70 13.61 16.31
CA ASN A 163 -9.67 12.16 16.46
C ASN A 163 -10.26 11.31 15.30
N SER A 164 -9.73 11.40 14.08
CA SER A 164 -10.04 10.53 12.93
C SER A 164 -9.20 9.25 12.96
N GLY A 165 -9.08 8.67 14.16
CA GLY A 165 -8.53 7.33 14.36
C GLY A 165 -9.67 6.32 14.32
N ALA A 166 -9.39 5.11 13.84
CA ALA A 166 -10.24 3.97 14.18
C ALA A 166 -10.39 3.90 15.71
N ASP A 167 -11.51 3.39 16.22
CA ASP A 167 -11.62 3.11 17.65
C ASP A 167 -10.54 2.10 18.04
N THR A 168 -9.51 2.57 18.76
CA THR A 168 -8.35 1.75 19.10
C THR A 168 -8.39 1.33 20.56
N ARG A 169 -7.95 0.11 20.82
CA ARG A 169 -7.58 -0.35 22.17
C ARG A 169 -6.07 -0.50 22.21
N ASN A 170 -5.41 0.31 23.03
CA ASN A 170 -3.95 0.35 23.13
C ASN A 170 -3.23 0.59 21.78
N GLY A 171 -3.81 1.44 20.91
CA GLY A 171 -3.23 1.75 19.59
C GLY A 171 -3.40 0.64 18.54
N VAL A 172 -4.26 -0.35 18.80
CA VAL A 172 -4.59 -1.43 17.86
C VAL A 172 -6.08 -1.43 17.58
N PHE A 173 -6.47 -1.70 16.33
CA PHE A 173 -7.86 -1.85 15.92
C PHE A 173 -8.06 -3.12 15.08
N ARG A 174 -9.31 -3.59 15.05
CA ARG A 174 -9.68 -4.85 14.38
C ARG A 174 -9.81 -4.66 12.86
N ILE A 175 -9.39 -5.68 12.11
CA ILE A 175 -9.61 -5.81 10.66
C ILE A 175 -10.65 -6.89 10.36
N LEU A 176 -10.42 -8.13 10.82
CA LEU A 176 -11.22 -9.30 10.47
C LEU A 176 -11.19 -10.32 11.62
N ASP A 177 -12.36 -10.85 12.01
CA ASP A 177 -12.44 -12.05 12.86
C ASP A 177 -12.43 -13.29 11.97
N ILE A 178 -11.71 -14.35 12.40
CA ILE A 178 -11.56 -15.59 11.64
C ILE A 178 -11.99 -16.76 12.52
N GLU A 179 -13.00 -17.49 12.07
CA GLU A 179 -13.51 -18.71 12.69
C GLU A 179 -13.11 -19.92 11.84
N VAL A 180 -12.74 -21.02 12.49
CA VAL A 180 -12.42 -22.28 11.79
C VAL A 180 -13.67 -23.15 11.69
N ASP A 181 -13.99 -23.64 10.49
CA ASP A 181 -15.00 -24.68 10.29
C ASP A 181 -14.36 -26.07 10.47
N HIS A 182 -14.62 -26.68 11.62
CA HIS A 182 -14.11 -28.01 11.97
C HIS A 182 -14.65 -29.15 11.09
N ASN A 183 -15.68 -28.91 10.27
CA ASN A 183 -16.21 -29.90 9.34
C ASN A 183 -15.62 -29.78 7.93
N GLN A 184 -14.75 -28.78 7.70
CA GLN A 184 -14.16 -28.51 6.39
C GLN A 184 -12.63 -28.54 6.50
N PRO A 185 -11.97 -29.66 6.15
CA PRO A 185 -10.51 -29.69 6.06
C PRO A 185 -10.02 -28.83 4.89
N ALA A 186 -8.88 -28.16 5.04
CA ALA A 186 -8.28 -27.42 3.94
C ALA A 186 -7.66 -28.36 2.91
N ALA A 187 -7.56 -27.90 1.66
CA ALA A 187 -6.92 -28.67 0.59
C ALA A 187 -5.43 -28.90 0.85
N LEU A 188 -4.76 -27.95 1.54
CA LEU A 188 -3.34 -27.98 1.87
C LEU A 188 -3.12 -27.79 3.37
N ASN A 189 -2.11 -28.45 3.92
CA ASN A 189 -1.74 -28.42 5.34
C ASN A 189 -0.24 -28.19 5.56
N ALA A 190 0.48 -27.80 4.51
CA ALA A 190 1.92 -27.58 4.57
C ALA A 190 2.29 -26.37 3.71
N LEU A 191 3.16 -25.54 4.25
CA LEU A 191 3.72 -24.39 3.54
C LEU A 191 4.65 -24.86 2.41
N PRO A 192 4.59 -24.25 1.22
CA PRO A 192 5.60 -24.49 0.20
C PRO A 192 6.96 -23.96 0.65
N GLN A 193 8.05 -24.61 0.25
CA GLN A 193 9.41 -24.09 0.52
C GLN A 193 9.87 -23.09 -0.55
N GLU A 194 9.36 -23.23 -1.78
CA GLU A 194 9.67 -22.39 -2.93
C GLU A 194 8.38 -21.94 -3.61
N LEU A 195 8.39 -20.73 -4.14
CA LEU A 195 7.28 -20.18 -4.91
C LEU A 195 7.71 -20.10 -6.37
N ARG A 196 7.26 -21.08 -7.16
CA ARG A 196 7.52 -21.10 -8.59
C ARG A 196 6.76 -19.95 -9.25
N GLY A 197 7.43 -19.13 -10.05
CA GLY A 197 6.81 -18.00 -10.76
C GLY A 197 7.27 -16.62 -10.30
N ALA A 198 8.02 -16.53 -9.20
CA ALA A 198 8.74 -15.30 -8.86
C ALA A 198 9.96 -15.16 -9.76
N HIS A 199 9.90 -14.23 -10.72
CA HIS A 199 11.00 -13.94 -11.61
C HIS A 199 11.51 -12.52 -11.37
N LEU A 200 12.79 -12.38 -11.03
CA LEU A 200 13.47 -11.10 -11.14
C LEU A 200 13.74 -10.85 -12.63
N PRO A 201 13.10 -9.85 -13.26
CA PRO A 201 13.34 -9.57 -14.68
C PRO A 201 14.81 -9.26 -14.93
N ALA A 202 15.28 -9.56 -16.15
CA ALA A 202 16.58 -9.08 -16.60
C ALA A 202 16.51 -7.56 -16.83
N PHE A 203 16.74 -6.78 -15.77
CA PHE A 203 16.75 -5.32 -15.85
C PHE A 203 17.86 -4.79 -16.77
N GLY A 204 19.01 -5.47 -16.84
CA GLY A 204 20.19 -4.90 -17.50
C GLY A 204 20.78 -3.73 -16.70
N GLU A 205 21.81 -3.09 -17.25
CA GLU A 205 22.45 -1.96 -16.58
C GLU A 205 21.57 -0.70 -16.65
N PRO A 206 21.35 0.00 -15.52
CA PRO A 206 20.57 1.23 -15.54
C PRO A 206 21.33 2.31 -16.32
N VAL A 207 20.66 2.89 -17.32
CA VAL A 207 21.26 3.91 -18.19
C VAL A 207 21.19 5.31 -17.62
N ARG A 208 20.34 5.52 -16.60
CA ARG A 208 20.11 6.83 -15.97
C ARG A 208 19.66 6.68 -14.51
N ARG A 209 20.00 7.69 -13.70
CA ARG A 209 19.40 7.93 -12.37
C ARG A 209 18.56 9.20 -12.42
N ARG A 210 17.32 9.16 -11.92
CA ARG A 210 16.41 10.32 -11.82
C ARG A 210 16.03 10.55 -10.37
N ARG A 211 15.72 11.80 -10.02
CA ARG A 211 15.29 12.18 -8.68
C ARG A 211 13.86 12.72 -8.70
N PHE A 212 13.07 12.25 -7.74
CA PHE A 212 11.69 12.65 -7.51
C PHE A 212 11.56 13.09 -6.04
N GLN A 213 11.17 14.33 -5.81
CA GLN A 213 10.89 14.84 -4.48
C GLN A 213 9.38 15.01 -4.33
N LEU A 214 8.79 14.33 -3.35
CA LEU A 214 7.37 14.45 -3.01
C LEU A 214 7.23 15.66 -2.10
N ASN A 215 6.72 16.75 -2.66
CA ASN A 215 6.73 18.06 -2.03
C ASN A 215 5.35 18.43 -1.49
N MET A 216 5.31 18.78 -0.20
CA MET A 216 4.14 19.41 0.42
C MET A 216 4.02 20.93 0.11
N MET A 217 4.88 21.45 -0.78
CA MET A 217 4.91 22.85 -1.28
C MET A 217 4.72 23.92 -0.18
N MET A 218 5.74 24.06 0.67
CA MET A 218 5.77 25.02 1.77
C MET A 218 5.43 26.46 1.31
N GLY A 219 4.65 27.19 2.13
CA GLY A 219 4.30 28.60 1.87
C GLY A 219 2.81 28.82 1.62
N MET A 220 2.45 29.62 0.61
CA MET A 220 1.06 30.03 0.36
C MET A 220 0.11 28.84 0.05
N GLY A 221 0.64 27.71 -0.45
CA GLY A 221 -0.09 26.46 -0.67
C GLY A 221 -0.55 25.80 0.63
N MET A 222 0.35 25.69 1.62
CA MET A 222 0.03 25.27 3.00
C MET A 222 -0.96 26.22 3.69
N MET A 223 -0.82 27.53 3.48
CA MET A 223 -1.76 28.51 4.06
C MET A 223 -3.19 28.27 3.54
N ARG A 224 -3.38 27.88 2.28
CA ARG A 224 -4.71 27.57 1.76
C ARG A 224 -5.37 26.40 2.49
N GLY A 225 -4.63 25.30 2.70
CA GLY A 225 -5.12 24.15 3.48
C GLY A 225 -5.48 24.52 4.93
N VAL A 226 -4.70 25.41 5.56
CA VAL A 226 -4.96 25.87 6.93
C VAL A 226 -6.17 26.82 7.03
N PHE A 227 -6.44 27.63 6.00
CA PHE A 227 -7.53 28.62 5.97
C PHE A 227 -8.77 28.17 5.18
N GLY A 228 -8.83 26.90 4.77
CA GLY A 228 -9.89 26.33 3.94
C GLY A 228 -9.56 26.38 2.44
N GLY A 229 -9.71 25.25 1.76
CA GLY A 229 -9.40 25.05 0.35
C GLY A 229 -8.25 24.08 0.10
N ARG A 230 -8.38 23.27 -0.96
CA ARG A 230 -7.40 22.23 -1.30
C ARG A 230 -6.00 22.82 -1.49
N PRO A 231 -4.97 22.23 -0.84
CA PRO A 231 -3.60 22.65 -1.01
C PRO A 231 -3.14 22.37 -2.44
N LYS A 232 -2.04 23.02 -2.85
CA LYS A 232 -1.32 22.64 -4.06
C LYS A 232 -0.09 21.86 -3.64
N LEU A 233 -0.06 20.58 -3.96
CA LEU A 233 1.09 19.71 -3.73
C LEU A 233 1.76 19.42 -5.08
N GLY A 234 2.82 18.62 -5.08
CA GLY A 234 3.49 18.31 -6.33
C GLY A 234 4.72 17.44 -6.17
N ILE A 235 5.33 17.17 -7.32
CA ILE A 235 6.58 16.40 -7.41
C ILE A 235 7.61 17.28 -8.10
N ASN A 236 8.84 17.33 -7.55
CA ASN A 236 9.93 18.18 -8.05
C ASN A 236 9.54 19.67 -8.19
N GLY A 237 8.79 20.20 -7.23
CA GLY A 237 8.39 21.61 -7.22
C GLY A 237 7.22 21.95 -8.15
N GLN A 238 6.62 20.96 -8.84
CA GLN A 238 5.55 21.19 -9.80
C GLN A 238 4.27 20.45 -9.42
N THR A 239 3.16 21.17 -9.37
CA THR A 239 1.81 20.58 -9.31
C THR A 239 1.46 19.95 -10.66
N TYR A 240 0.72 18.86 -10.62
CA TYR A 240 0.19 18.19 -11.79
C TYR A 240 -0.50 19.15 -12.77
N ASP A 241 -0.26 18.94 -14.06
CA ASP A 241 -0.84 19.67 -15.18
C ASP A 241 -1.12 18.67 -16.31
N MET A 242 -2.40 18.54 -16.70
CA MET A 242 -2.85 17.60 -17.73
C MET A 242 -2.12 17.82 -19.07
N ASP A 243 -1.73 19.07 -19.37
CA ASP A 243 -1.13 19.46 -20.65
C ASP A 243 0.41 19.35 -20.64
N ARG A 244 1.01 18.85 -19.54
CA ARG A 244 2.46 18.73 -19.37
C ARG A 244 2.90 17.27 -19.28
N ILE A 245 3.93 16.93 -20.03
CA ILE A 245 4.72 15.70 -19.85
C ILE A 245 5.93 16.03 -18.98
N ASP A 246 6.04 15.37 -17.84
CA ASP A 246 7.11 15.63 -16.86
C ASP A 246 8.39 14.84 -17.16
N GLN A 247 8.26 13.63 -17.72
CA GLN A 247 9.39 12.78 -18.10
C GLN A 247 9.21 12.20 -19.51
N ASP A 248 10.31 12.17 -20.26
CA ASP A 248 10.42 11.42 -21.51
C ASP A 248 11.39 10.24 -21.29
N LEU A 249 10.88 9.02 -21.46
CA LEU A 249 11.57 7.77 -21.22
C LEU A 249 11.63 6.95 -22.51
N ARG A 250 12.63 6.05 -22.59
CA ARG A 250 12.82 5.20 -23.76
C ARG A 250 12.33 3.79 -23.53
N LEU A 251 11.69 3.22 -24.53
CA LEU A 251 11.19 1.85 -24.50
C LEU A 251 12.37 0.86 -24.37
N GLY A 252 12.25 -0.05 -23.41
CA GLY A 252 13.21 -1.11 -23.10
C GLY A 252 14.41 -0.66 -22.26
N GLU A 253 14.51 0.63 -21.90
CA GLU A 253 15.56 1.11 -21.00
C GLU A 253 15.20 0.87 -19.54
N THR A 254 16.25 0.69 -18.73
CA THR A 254 16.17 0.58 -17.28
C THR A 254 16.76 1.82 -16.64
N GLU A 255 16.08 2.35 -15.64
CA GLU A 255 16.55 3.49 -14.86
C GLU A 255 16.47 3.21 -13.36
N VAL A 256 17.29 3.92 -12.58
CA VAL A 256 17.11 4.02 -11.12
C VAL A 256 16.38 5.31 -10.82
N TRP A 257 15.29 5.22 -10.07
CA TRP A 257 14.57 6.39 -9.56
C TRP A 257 14.84 6.54 -8.07
N GLU A 258 15.33 7.70 -7.66
CA GLU A 258 15.56 8.11 -6.29
C GLU A 258 14.38 8.97 -5.84
N ILE A 259 13.59 8.49 -4.89
CA ILE A 259 12.40 9.16 -4.39
C ILE A 259 12.68 9.65 -2.97
N THR A 260 12.42 10.92 -2.70
CA THR A 260 12.54 11.53 -1.37
C THR A 260 11.22 12.16 -0.94
N ALA A 261 10.88 12.07 0.33
CA ALA A 261 9.63 12.57 0.89
C ALA A 261 9.88 13.78 1.83
N ASP A 262 9.09 14.84 1.68
CA ASP A 262 9.14 16.01 2.55
C ASP A 262 8.04 15.92 3.63
N MET A 263 8.37 16.31 4.87
CA MET A 263 7.46 16.50 6.02
C MET A 263 6.74 15.27 6.57
N MET A 264 6.32 14.35 5.72
CA MET A 264 5.63 13.11 6.05
C MET A 264 5.97 12.04 5.01
N SER A 265 5.54 10.83 5.28
CA SER A 265 5.76 9.71 4.38
C SER A 265 4.68 9.60 3.32
N HIS A 266 5.03 9.01 2.17
CA HIS A 266 4.15 8.92 1.01
C HIS A 266 4.28 7.56 0.30
N PRO A 267 3.18 6.89 -0.07
CA PRO A 267 3.22 5.78 -1.02
C PRO A 267 3.43 6.33 -2.43
N PHE A 268 4.50 5.94 -3.11
CA PHE A 268 4.80 6.35 -4.48
C PHE A 268 4.43 5.23 -5.45
N HIS A 269 3.53 5.50 -6.38
CA HIS A 269 3.05 4.56 -7.39
C HIS A 269 3.54 4.94 -8.79
N VAL A 270 3.88 3.94 -9.61
CA VAL A 270 4.29 4.12 -11.02
C VAL A 270 3.40 3.26 -11.92
N HIS A 271 2.74 3.90 -12.89
CA HIS A 271 1.92 3.20 -13.88
C HIS A 271 2.78 2.55 -14.95
N GLY A 272 2.24 1.54 -15.64
CA GLY A 272 2.87 0.98 -16.85
C GLY A 272 4.12 0.12 -16.62
N ALA A 273 4.69 0.13 -15.41
CA ALA A 273 5.89 -0.62 -15.06
C ALA A 273 5.75 -1.29 -13.68
N SER A 274 6.60 -2.27 -13.44
CA SER A 274 6.89 -2.81 -12.10
C SER A 274 8.37 -2.61 -11.83
N PHE A 275 8.75 -2.55 -10.57
CA PHE A 275 10.10 -2.22 -10.15
C PHE A 275 10.59 -3.09 -9.00
N GLN A 276 11.91 -3.17 -8.86
CA GLN A 276 12.57 -3.68 -7.67
C GLN A 276 12.86 -2.51 -6.72
N VAL A 277 12.58 -2.68 -5.43
CA VAL A 277 13.08 -1.75 -4.39
C VAL A 277 14.54 -2.09 -4.10
N LEU A 278 15.45 -1.15 -4.36
CA LEU A 278 16.89 -1.31 -4.12
C LEU A 278 17.28 -0.93 -2.69
N SER A 279 16.73 0.18 -2.19
CA SER A 279 16.98 0.64 -0.84
C SER A 279 15.84 1.52 -0.30
N GLN A 280 15.71 1.58 1.02
CA GLN A 280 14.86 2.53 1.73
C GLN A 280 15.64 3.15 2.88
N ASN A 281 15.59 4.48 3.01
CA ASN A 281 16.30 5.25 4.02
C ASN A 281 17.82 4.93 4.05
N GLY A 282 18.42 4.70 2.88
CA GLY A 282 19.83 4.33 2.73
C GLY A 282 20.17 2.88 3.11
N ARG A 283 19.19 2.07 3.55
CA ARG A 283 19.36 0.65 3.82
C ARG A 283 19.04 -0.17 2.55
N PRO A 284 19.97 -1.00 2.05
CA PRO A 284 19.66 -1.94 0.98
C PRO A 284 18.48 -2.86 1.35
N ILE A 285 17.66 -3.18 0.35
CA ILE A 285 16.54 -4.11 0.46
C ILE A 285 16.83 -5.31 -0.44
N ASP A 286 16.75 -6.51 0.14
CA ASP A 286 16.89 -7.74 -0.63
C ASP A 286 15.63 -7.99 -1.46
N PHE A 287 15.80 -8.45 -2.71
CA PHE A 287 14.67 -8.76 -3.59
C PHE A 287 13.74 -9.83 -2.99
N GLY A 288 14.30 -10.82 -2.28
CA GLY A 288 13.52 -11.85 -1.61
C GLY A 288 12.61 -11.31 -0.51
N GLU A 289 12.89 -10.13 0.05
CA GLU A 289 12.06 -9.52 1.10
C GLU A 289 10.81 -8.81 0.56
N THR A 290 10.86 -8.27 -0.66
CA THR A 290 9.79 -7.38 -1.18
C THR A 290 9.25 -7.77 -2.56
N GLY A 291 10.01 -8.54 -3.33
CA GLY A 291 9.67 -8.94 -4.69
C GLY A 291 9.57 -7.76 -5.65
N MET A 292 8.83 -7.96 -6.74
CA MET A 292 8.49 -6.91 -7.69
C MET A 292 7.30 -6.11 -7.18
N LYS A 293 7.41 -4.78 -7.23
CA LYS A 293 6.41 -3.85 -6.71
C LYS A 293 5.97 -2.84 -7.78
N ASP A 294 4.86 -2.17 -7.54
CA ASP A 294 4.45 -0.98 -8.31
C ASP A 294 4.10 0.21 -7.40
N VAL A 295 4.06 -0.01 -6.09
CA VAL A 295 3.96 1.03 -5.06
C VAL A 295 5.11 0.86 -4.06
N VAL A 296 5.72 1.95 -3.60
CA VAL A 296 6.72 1.92 -2.51
C VAL A 296 6.39 2.97 -1.45
N TRP A 297 6.37 2.57 -0.19
CA TRP A 297 6.30 3.50 0.93
C TRP A 297 7.61 4.27 1.09
N VAL A 298 7.55 5.61 0.98
CA VAL A 298 8.72 6.49 1.10
C VAL A 298 8.61 7.26 2.41
N GLU A 299 9.39 6.85 3.41
CA GLU A 299 9.44 7.53 4.70
C GLU A 299 10.37 8.75 4.67
N ASN A 300 11.63 8.55 4.27
CA ASN A 300 12.57 9.64 3.97
C ASN A 300 13.09 9.52 2.54
N SER A 301 13.58 8.33 2.17
CA SER A 301 14.04 8.05 0.80
C SER A 301 13.81 6.60 0.38
N ALA A 302 13.69 6.38 -0.92
CA ALA A 302 13.68 5.06 -1.55
C ALA A 302 14.43 5.12 -2.89
N GLU A 303 15.13 4.05 -3.23
CA GLU A 303 15.67 3.83 -4.57
C GLU A 303 14.96 2.64 -5.20
N ILE A 304 14.44 2.80 -6.42
CA ILE A 304 13.80 1.73 -7.18
C ILE A 304 14.49 1.55 -8.53
N LEU A 305 14.55 0.30 -9.01
CA LEU A 305 15.03 -0.06 -10.34
C LEU A 305 13.82 -0.39 -11.22
N VAL A 306 13.61 0.40 -12.26
CA VAL A 306 12.41 0.32 -13.11
C VAL A 306 12.84 0.09 -14.56
N ARG A 307 12.16 -0.82 -15.25
CA ARG A 307 12.32 -1.06 -16.69
C ARG A 307 11.03 -0.71 -17.42
N PHE A 308 11.15 0.02 -18.53
CA PHE A 308 9.99 0.55 -19.26
C PHE A 308 9.71 -0.25 -20.53
N ASP A 309 8.97 -1.36 -20.41
CA ASP A 309 8.69 -2.26 -21.54
C ASP A 309 7.31 -2.02 -22.21
N LYS A 310 6.54 -1.02 -21.75
CA LYS A 310 5.23 -0.67 -22.31
C LYS A 310 5.27 0.74 -22.92
N PRO A 311 4.81 0.93 -24.17
CA PRO A 311 4.78 2.25 -24.80
C PRO A 311 3.73 3.15 -24.17
N ALA A 312 3.99 4.46 -24.14
CA ALA A 312 3.05 5.49 -23.72
C ALA A 312 3.25 6.75 -24.57
N THR A 313 2.20 7.21 -25.24
CA THR A 313 2.27 8.37 -26.15
C THR A 313 1.90 9.66 -25.42
N ALA A 314 2.08 10.81 -26.07
CA ALA A 314 1.67 12.09 -25.50
C ALA A 314 0.14 12.20 -25.34
N GLU A 315 -0.64 11.46 -26.14
CA GLU A 315 -2.11 11.40 -26.03
C GLU A 315 -2.59 10.45 -24.92
N ALA A 316 -1.74 9.52 -24.49
CA ALA A 316 -2.02 8.53 -23.46
C ALA A 316 -0.76 8.25 -22.62
N PRO A 317 -0.27 9.26 -21.86
CA PRO A 317 0.93 9.09 -21.04
C PRO A 317 0.63 8.19 -19.84
N PHE A 318 1.65 7.53 -19.32
CA PHE A 318 1.58 6.92 -18.00
C PHE A 318 1.78 7.97 -16.91
N MET A 319 1.41 7.63 -15.68
CA MET A 319 1.51 8.52 -14.53
C MET A 319 2.39 7.92 -13.43
N TYR A 320 2.96 8.80 -12.61
CA TYR A 320 3.50 8.45 -11.31
C TYR A 320 2.97 9.45 -10.28
N HIS A 321 2.62 8.98 -9.08
CA HIS A 321 1.96 9.83 -8.10
C HIS A 321 2.09 9.30 -6.68
N CYS A 322 1.78 10.17 -5.73
CA CYS A 322 1.47 9.73 -4.38
C CYS A 322 0.12 9.02 -4.36
N HIS A 323 0.01 7.90 -3.65
CA HIS A 323 -1.24 7.16 -3.51
C HIS A 323 -2.01 7.48 -2.21
N ILE A 324 -1.62 8.55 -1.51
CA ILE A 324 -2.56 9.26 -0.63
C ILE A 324 -3.48 10.04 -1.56
N LEU A 325 -4.73 9.62 -1.69
CA LEU A 325 -5.63 10.11 -2.75
C LEU A 325 -5.84 11.62 -2.65
N GLU A 326 -5.89 12.16 -1.44
CA GLU A 326 -6.01 13.61 -1.24
C GLU A 326 -4.79 14.38 -1.75
N HIS A 327 -3.61 13.77 -1.70
CA HIS A 327 -2.39 14.38 -2.22
C HIS A 327 -2.31 14.29 -3.74
N GLU A 328 -2.72 13.16 -4.30
CA GLU A 328 -2.89 12.95 -5.74
C GLU A 328 -3.81 14.03 -6.32
N ASP A 329 -4.99 14.19 -5.73
CA ASP A 329 -6.02 15.19 -6.10
C ASP A 329 -5.54 16.64 -5.92
N SER A 330 -4.61 16.87 -4.99
CA SER A 330 -3.95 18.15 -4.77
C SER A 330 -2.74 18.38 -5.70
N GLY A 331 -2.47 17.41 -6.59
CA GLY A 331 -1.53 17.49 -7.70
C GLY A 331 -0.15 16.91 -7.42
N MET A 332 0.02 16.04 -6.41
CA MET A 332 1.25 15.26 -6.20
C MET A 332 1.36 14.09 -7.20
N MET A 333 1.40 14.45 -8.48
CA MET A 333 1.36 13.55 -9.63
C MET A 333 2.16 14.16 -10.79
N GLY A 334 2.73 13.30 -11.64
CA GLY A 334 3.33 13.68 -12.91
C GLY A 334 3.09 12.62 -13.99
N GLN A 335 3.37 12.97 -15.24
CA GLN A 335 3.14 12.15 -16.42
C GLN A 335 4.44 11.84 -17.16
N PHE A 336 4.47 10.71 -17.85
CA PHE A 336 5.60 10.34 -18.69
C PHE A 336 5.22 9.59 -19.95
N THR A 337 6.02 9.80 -20.99
CA THR A 337 5.97 9.04 -22.24
C THR A 337 7.03 7.94 -22.24
N VAL A 338 6.76 6.88 -23.01
CA VAL A 338 7.71 5.80 -23.28
C VAL A 338 7.72 5.55 -24.78
N SER A 339 8.83 5.87 -25.46
CA SER A 339 8.96 5.78 -26.93
C SER A 339 10.26 5.16 -27.43
#